data_AF-A0A817MYL8-F1
#
_entry.id   AF-A0A817MYL8-F1
#
_cell.length_a   1.000
_cell.length_b   1.000
_cell.length_c   1.000
_cell.angle_alpha   90.00
_cell.angle_beta   90.00
_cell.angle_gamma   90.00
#
_symmetry.space_group_name_H-M   'P 1'
#
loop_
_entity.id
_entity.type
_entity.pdbx_description
1 polymer ?
#
loop_
_entity_poly.entity_id
_entity_poly.type
_entity_poly.pdbx_seq_one_letter_code
_entity_poly.pdbx_strand_id
1 'polypeptide(L)' 'MEHIGNMEEIHSIHFHHIGSMGLHFKIDNYIKFKYDIMHSTNSSQDEDYWYANETCQTDSGNIYRCEEIYLKKNTQISL' A
#
# COMPACT_ATOMS: atom_id res chain seq x y z
N MET A 1 7.54 -7.37 13.17
CA MET A 1 6.61 -7.81 12.11
C MET A 1 5.50 -6.78 12.13
N GLU A 2 5.46 -5.91 11.13
CA GLU A 2 4.42 -4.87 11.04
C GLU A 2 3.23 -5.47 10.29
N HIS A 3 2.07 -5.48 10.96
CA HIS A 3 0.80 -5.93 10.41
C HIS A 3 -0.04 -4.70 10.08
N ILE A 4 -0.52 -4.61 8.85
CA ILE A 4 -1.45 -3.55 8.41
C ILE A 4 -2.79 -4.24 8.17
N GLY A 5 -3.77 -3.90 9.00
CA GLY A 5 -5.12 -4.48 8.91
C GLY A 5 -5.94 -3.91 7.75
N ASN A 6 -6.97 -4.66 7.35
CA ASN A 6 -7.94 -4.26 6.32
C ASN A 6 -8.53 -2.85 6.56
N MET A 7 -8.35 -1.95 5.59
CA MET A 7 -8.98 -0.61 5.56
C MET A 7 -10.04 -0.55 4.46
N GLU A 8 -11.21 0.04 4.73
CA GLU A 8 -12.29 0.22 3.74
C GLU A 8 -11.96 1.29 2.68
N GLU A 9 -12.60 1.20 1.51
CA GLU A 9 -12.24 1.94 0.29
C GLU A 9 -12.72 3.39 0.40
N ILE A 10 -11.82 4.36 0.40
CA ILE A 10 -12.17 5.78 0.34
C ILE A 10 -11.31 6.45 -0.72
N HIS A 11 -11.89 6.78 -1.87
CA HIS A 11 -11.33 7.81 -2.76
C HIS A 11 -11.59 9.18 -2.14
N SER A 12 -10.91 9.51 -1.03
CA SER A 12 -11.02 10.82 -0.39
C SER A 12 -9.87 11.70 -0.82
N ILE A 13 -10.20 12.80 -1.51
CA ILE A 13 -9.29 13.94 -1.60
C ILE A 13 -9.46 14.70 -0.29
N HIS A 14 -8.49 14.55 0.63
CA HIS A 14 -8.54 15.26 1.91
C HIS A 14 -7.92 16.66 1.76
N PHE A 15 -8.75 17.69 1.79
CA PHE A 15 -8.31 19.08 1.78
C PHE A 15 -8.08 19.59 3.20
N HIS A 16 -6.82 19.72 3.63
CA HIS A 16 -6.48 20.41 4.87
C HIS A 16 -6.45 21.93 4.64
N HIS A 17 -7.38 22.68 5.25
CA HIS A 17 -7.37 24.14 5.25
C HIS A 17 -6.61 24.68 6.47
N ILE A 18 -5.41 25.23 6.27
CA ILE A 18 -4.61 25.86 7.33
C ILE A 18 -4.65 27.39 7.15
N GLY A 19 -5.69 28.04 7.65
CA GLY A 19 -5.69 29.49 7.95
C GLY A 19 -5.50 30.48 6.79
N SER A 20 -5.89 31.73 7.01
CA SER A 20 -5.95 32.78 5.99
C SER A 20 -4.57 33.34 5.62
N MET A 21 -3.80 32.65 4.79
CA MET A 21 -2.71 33.20 3.97
C MET A 21 -2.19 32.13 3.00
N GLY A 22 -2.86 31.99 1.86
CA GLY A 22 -2.50 31.05 0.79
C GLY A 22 -3.14 29.66 0.97
N LEU A 23 -3.78 29.16 -0.09
CA LEU A 23 -4.29 27.79 -0.09
C LEU A 23 -3.12 26.82 -0.33
N HIS A 24 -2.73 26.09 0.72
CA HIS A 24 -1.82 24.97 0.63
C HIS A 24 -2.63 23.68 0.51
N PHE A 25 -2.39 22.93 -0.56
CA PHE A 25 -3.01 21.62 -0.78
C PHE A 25 -1.94 20.54 -0.77
N LYS A 26 -2.23 19.42 -0.10
CA LYS A 26 -1.44 18.19 -0.20
C LYS A 26 -2.31 17.14 -0.86
N ILE A 27 -1.82 16.56 -1.95
CA ILE A 27 -2.47 15.43 -2.63
C ILE A 27 -1.69 14.19 -2.20
N ASP A 28 -2.34 13.34 -1.41
CA ASP A 28 -1.78 12.07 -0.97
C ASP A 28 -2.33 10.94 -1.83
N ASN A 29 -1.46 9.98 -2.18
CA ASN A 29 -1.85 8.75 -2.88
C ASN A 29 -1.91 7.62 -1.86
N TYR A 30 -3.03 6.91 -1.84
CA TYR A 30 -3.24 5.75 -0.98
C TYR A 30 -3.46 4.52 -1.86
N ILE A 31 -2.80 3.42 -1.52
CA ILE A 31 -3.05 2.12 -2.13
C ILE A 31 -3.78 1.29 -1.09
N LYS A 32 -4.98 0.83 -1.45
CA LYS A 32 -5.75 -0.06 -0.60
C LYS A 32 -5.57 -1.49 -1.07
N PHE A 33 -5.34 -2.37 -0.11
CA PHE A 33 -5.29 -3.80 -0.32
C PHE A 33 -6.54 -4.45 0.28
N LYS A 34 -7.04 -5.50 -0.37
CA LYS A 34 -8.20 -6.27 0.09
C LYS A 34 -7.84 -7.22 1.22
N TYR A 35 -6.58 -7.63 1.28
CA TYR A 35 -6.07 -8.58 2.26
C TYR A 35 -5.00 -7.93 3.13
N ASP A 36 -4.78 -8.49 4.32
CA ASP A 36 -3.69 -8.08 5.19
C ASP A 36 -2.34 -8.27 4.46
N ILE A 37 -1.58 -7.19 4.36
CA ILE A 37 -0.30 -7.15 3.67
C ILE A 37 0.84 -7.27 4.68
N MET A 38 1.82 -8.09 4.34
CA MET A 38 3.02 -8.35 5.12
C MET A 38 4.24 -7.78 4.41
N HIS A 39 5.09 -7.06 5.15
CA HIS A 39 6.40 -6.68 4.66
C HIS A 39 7.31 -7.91 4.61
N SER A 40 7.95 -8.14 3.47
CA SER A 40 8.96 -9.18 3.33
C SER A 40 10.17 -8.88 4.20
N THR A 41 10.67 -9.90 4.88
CA THR A 41 11.96 -9.82 5.58
C THR A 41 13.14 -10.02 4.64
N ASN A 42 12.88 -10.39 3.39
CA ASN A 42 13.93 -10.64 2.41
C ASN A 42 14.52 -9.30 1.94
N SER A 43 15.79 -9.08 2.25
CA SER A 43 16.44 -7.81 1.98
C SER A 43 16.84 -7.71 0.50
N SER A 44 16.10 -6.95 -0.30
CA SER A 44 16.61 -6.42 -1.55
C SER A 44 17.37 -5.12 -1.31
N GLN A 45 18.38 -4.80 -2.12
CA GLN A 45 19.12 -3.53 -2.01
C GLN A 45 18.34 -2.36 -2.61
N ASP A 46 17.44 -2.64 -3.55
CA ASP A 46 16.80 -1.62 -4.39
C ASP A 46 15.31 -1.47 -4.09
N GLU A 47 14.68 -2.51 -3.56
CA GLU A 47 13.22 -2.59 -3.44
C GLU A 47 12.78 -3.13 -2.07
N ASP A 48 11.63 -2.65 -1.63
CA ASP A 48 10.84 -3.22 -0.54
C ASP A 48 9.70 -4.03 -1.17
N TYR A 49 9.51 -5.25 -0.68
CA TYR A 49 8.50 -6.17 -1.19
C TYR A 49 7.42 -6.40 -0.13
N TRP A 50 6.17 -6.23 -0.53
CA TRP A 50 5.02 -6.43 0.35
C TRP A 50 4.03 -7.37 -0.35
N TYR A 51 3.42 -8.29 0.41
CA TYR A 51 2.54 -9.31 -0.13
C TYR A 51 1.38 -9.64 0.80
N ALA A 52 0.24 -10.01 0.21
CA ALA A 52 -0.90 -10.53 0.96
C ALA A 52 -0.58 -11.90 1.57
N ASN A 53 -1.02 -12.13 2.80
CA ASN A 53 -0.91 -13.47 3.38
C ASN A 53 -1.77 -14.51 2.63
N GLU A 54 -2.84 -14.06 1.97
CA GLU A 54 -3.74 -14.90 1.18
C GLU A 54 -3.16 -15.29 -0.19
N THR A 55 -3.53 -16.49 -0.66
CA THR A 55 -3.16 -16.99 -1.99
C THR A 55 -4.40 -17.17 -2.88
N CYS A 56 -4.22 -16.91 -4.17
CA CYS A 56 -5.24 -16.95 -5.19
C CYS A 56 -4.78 -17.89 -6.32
N GLN A 57 -5.73 -18.64 -6.88
CA GLN A 57 -5.48 -19.53 -8.02
C GLN A 57 -5.89 -18.81 -9.31
N THR A 58 -5.01 -18.85 -10.32
CA THR A 58 -5.32 -18.32 -11.66
C THR A 58 -6.18 -19.31 -12.45
N ASP A 59 -6.76 -18.84 -13.56
CA ASP A 59 -7.51 -19.69 -14.49
C ASP A 59 -6.65 -20.83 -15.07
N SER A 60 -5.33 -20.64 -15.13
CA SER A 60 -4.37 -21.66 -15.55
C SER A 60 -4.03 -22.70 -14.46
N GLY A 61 -4.61 -22.56 -13.26
CA GLY A 61 -4.39 -23.45 -12.12
C GLY A 61 -3.15 -23.13 -11.27
N ASN A 62 -2.42 -22.06 -11.58
CA ASN A 62 -1.23 -21.66 -10.82
C ASN A 62 -1.66 -20.90 -9.55
N ILE A 63 -0.93 -21.09 -8.45
CA ILE A 63 -1.22 -20.42 -7.17
C ILE A 63 -0.21 -19.30 -6.94
N TYR A 64 -0.69 -18.08 -6.70
CA TYR A 64 0.11 -16.89 -6.39
C TYR A 64 -0.42 -16.19 -5.14
N ARG A 65 0.31 -15.19 -4.63
CA ARG A 65 -0.23 -14.26 -3.63
C ARG A 65 -1.38 -13.46 -4.27
N CYS A 66 -2.47 -13.25 -3.52
CA CYS A 66 -3.62 -12.53 -4.07
C CYS A 66 -3.30 -11.09 -4.43
N GLU A 67 -2.41 -10.46 -3.66
CA GLU A 67 -1.92 -9.10 -3.90
C GLU A 67 -0.43 -9.06 -3.56
N GLU A 68 0.34 -8.35 -4.37
CA GLU A 68 1.77 -8.13 -4.13
C GLU A 68 2.21 -6.81 -4.75
N ILE A 69 3.17 -6.15 -4.11
CA ILE A 69 3.70 -4.87 -4.57
C ILE A 69 5.21 -4.79 -4.31
N TYR A 70 5.91 -4.27 -5.30
CA TYR A 70 7.33 -3.93 -5.25
C TYR A 70 7.45 -2.43 -5.27
N LEU A 71 8.12 -1.87 -4.29
CA LEU A 71 8.34 -0.44 -4.17
C LEU A 71 9.83 -0.18 -4.13
N LYS A 72 10.29 0.89 -4.78
CA LYS A 72 11.67 1.31 -4.62
C LYS A 72 11.94 1.62 -3.15
N LYS A 73 13.09 1.25 -2.62
CA LYS A 73 13.45 1.55 -1.24
C LYS A 73 13.31 3.03 -0.91
N ASN A 74 12.86 3.31 0.31
CA ASN A 74 12.56 4.65 0.81
C ASN A 74 11.43 5.37 0.05
N THR A 75 10.61 4.65 -0.72
CA THR A 75 9.35 5.20 -1.20
C THR A 75 8.47 5.45 0.00
N GLN A 76 8.15 6.72 0.24
CA GLN A 76 7.26 7.10 1.33
C GLN A 76 5.82 6.74 0.95
N ILE A 77 5.32 5.64 1.50
CA ILE A 77 3.90 5.29 1.41
C ILE A 77 3.21 5.98 2.57
N SER A 78 2.16 6.75 2.27
CA SER A 78 1.23 7.17 3.32
C SER A 78 0.28 6.01 3.55
N LEU A 79 0.47 5.30 4.67
CA LEU A 79 -0.40 4.23 5.15
C LEU A 79 -1.56 4.82 5.98
#